data_AF-A0A3M1EPP0-F1
#
_entry.id   AF-A0A3M1EPP0-F1
#
_cell.length_a   1.000
_cell.length_b   1.000
_cell.length_c   1.000
_cell.angle_alpha   90.00
_cell.angle_beta   90.00
_cell.angle_gamma   90.00
#
_symmetry.space_group_name_H-M   'P 1'
#
loop_
_entity.id
_entity.type
_entity.pdbx_description
1 polymer ?
#
loop_
_entity_poly.entity_id
_entity_poly.type
_entity_poly.pdbx_seq_one_letter_code
_entity_poly.pdbx_strand_id
1 'polypeptide(L)'
;MIRPTFEEFEQLADQGNLIPVYRELPADLETPVSVFLKLRSNEPAFLLESVERGEQVGRYSFLAANPQRRLTAYDDHVVVQNNGDAEMRQLAHDQDPLSFVEAHLK
;
A
#
# COMPACT_ATOMS: atom_id res chain seq x y z
N MET A 1 -0.48 -21.49 4.38
CA MET A 1 -0.59 -21.81 2.93
C MET A 1 -0.73 -20.50 2.16
N ILE A 2 -0.23 -20.39 0.92
CA ILE A 2 -0.46 -19.17 0.09
C ILE A 2 -1.87 -19.26 -0.49
N ARG A 3 -2.58 -18.13 -0.51
CA ARG A 3 -3.94 -17.96 -1.02
C ARG A 3 -4.02 -16.71 -1.90
N PRO A 4 -4.87 -16.67 -2.93
CA PRO A 4 -5.56 -17.82 -3.52
C PRO A 4 -4.57 -18.88 -4.06
N THR A 5 -5.05 -20.10 -4.32
CA THR A 5 -4.29 -21.05 -5.16
C THR A 5 -4.15 -20.50 -6.58
N PHE A 6 -3.29 -21.09 -7.40
CA PHE A 6 -3.13 -20.63 -8.79
C PHE A 6 -4.46 -20.73 -9.57
N GLU A 7 -5.19 -21.84 -9.43
CA GLU A 7 -6.49 -22.04 -10.07
C GLU A 7 -7.53 -21.01 -9.57
N GLU A 8 -7.59 -20.75 -8.25
CA GLU A 8 -8.45 -19.72 -7.67
C GLU A 8 -8.06 -18.32 -8.18
N PHE A 9 -6.76 -18.05 -8.36
CA PHE A 9 -6.28 -16.78 -8.90
C PHE A 9 -6.72 -16.56 -10.34
N GLU A 10 -6.62 -17.59 -11.20
CA GLU A 10 -7.09 -17.51 -12.59
C GLU A 10 -8.58 -17.16 -12.67
N GLN A 11 -9.40 -17.79 -11.81
CA GLN A 11 -10.84 -17.49 -11.74
C GLN A 11 -11.16 -16.08 -11.22
N LEU A 12 -10.32 -15.54 -10.32
CA LEU A 12 -10.48 -14.19 -9.80
C LEU A 12 -10.01 -13.13 -10.81
N ALA A 13 -9.07 -13.47 -11.69
CA ALA A 13 -8.55 -12.57 -12.73
C ALA A 13 -9.62 -12.15 -13.75
N ASP A 14 -10.64 -12.98 -13.96
CA ASP A 14 -11.79 -12.62 -14.80
C ASP A 14 -12.73 -11.60 -14.14
N GLN A 15 -12.60 -11.36 -12.82
CA GLN A 15 -13.52 -10.50 -12.05
C GLN A 15 -12.97 -9.09 -11.80
N GLY A 16 -11.66 -8.89 -11.92
CA GLY A 16 -11.02 -7.60 -11.64
C GLY A 16 -9.51 -7.58 -11.83
N ASN A 17 -8.90 -6.41 -11.65
CA ASN A 17 -7.48 -6.16 -11.88
C ASN A 17 -6.61 -6.14 -10.60
N LEU A 18 -7.22 -6.36 -9.43
CA LEU A 18 -6.54 -6.39 -8.13
C LEU A 18 -6.93 -7.65 -7.35
N ILE A 19 -5.98 -8.57 -7.22
CA ILE A 19 -6.17 -9.84 -6.52
C ILE A 19 -5.11 -9.95 -5.41
N PRO A 20 -5.50 -9.92 -4.12
CA PRO A 20 -4.55 -10.04 -3.03
C PRO A 20 -4.05 -11.47 -2.89
N VAL A 21 -2.75 -11.67 -3.12
CA VAL A 21 -2.06 -12.94 -2.82
C VAL A 21 -1.43 -12.82 -1.44
N TYR A 22 -1.85 -13.68 -0.52
CA TYR A 22 -1.49 -13.60 0.89
C TYR A 22 -1.23 -14.97 1.51
N ARG A 23 -0.67 -14.95 2.71
CA ARG A 23 -0.55 -16.12 3.59
C ARG A 23 -0.70 -15.63 5.02
N GLU A 24 -1.38 -16.42 5.83
CA GLU A 24 -1.37 -16.25 7.28
C GLU A 24 -0.17 -16.96 7.90
N LEU A 25 0.51 -16.27 8.81
CA LEU A 25 1.70 -16.73 9.52
C LEU A 25 1.47 -16.62 11.04
N PRO A 26 1.94 -17.59 11.85
CA PRO A 26 1.97 -17.44 13.30
C PRO A 26 2.84 -16.25 13.69
N ALA A 27 2.36 -15.42 14.60
CA ALA A 27 3.02 -14.17 15.00
C ALA A 27 2.85 -13.90 16.51
N ASP A 28 2.68 -14.95 17.33
CA ASP A 28 2.34 -14.84 18.75
C ASP A 28 3.39 -14.09 19.59
N LEU A 29 4.63 -14.02 19.09
CA LEU A 29 5.76 -13.31 19.71
C LEU A 29 6.06 -11.97 19.04
N GLU A 30 5.26 -11.57 18.06
CA GLU A 30 5.42 -10.32 17.36
C GLU A 30 4.45 -9.27 17.89
N THR A 31 4.92 -8.03 17.93
CA THR A 31 4.06 -6.85 18.04
C THR A 31 4.01 -6.17 16.67
N PRO A 32 2.98 -5.35 16.37
CA PRO A 32 2.96 -4.59 15.12
C PRO A 32 4.25 -3.79 14.89
N VAL A 33 4.83 -3.20 15.95
CA VAL A 33 6.11 -2.50 15.88
C VAL A 33 7.28 -3.45 15.55
N SER A 34 7.34 -4.65 16.13
CA SER A 34 8.43 -5.60 15.81
C SER A 34 8.36 -6.05 14.35
N VAL A 35 7.15 -6.30 13.82
CA VAL A 35 6.94 -6.63 12.41
C VAL A 35 7.32 -5.45 11.51
N PHE A 36 6.89 -4.23 11.85
CA PHE A 36 7.24 -3.02 11.09
C PHE A 36 8.76 -2.86 10.97
N LEU A 37 9.49 -3.01 12.07
CA LEU A 37 10.94 -2.89 12.08
C LEU A 37 11.64 -3.99 11.25
N LYS A 38 11.04 -5.18 11.15
CA LYS A 38 11.54 -6.29 10.32
C LYS A 38 11.27 -6.11 8.83
N LEU A 39 10.13 -5.50 8.47
CA LEU A 39 9.70 -5.33 7.07
C LEU A 39 10.19 -4.05 6.42
N ARG A 40 10.40 -2.98 7.19
CA ARG A 40 10.84 -1.70 6.64
C ARG A 40 12.21 -1.85 5.95
N SER A 41 12.38 -1.13 4.85
CA SER A 41 13.65 -1.03 4.14
C SER A 41 14.07 0.45 4.02
N ASN A 42 14.90 0.77 3.03
CA ASN A 42 15.19 2.16 2.66
C ASN A 42 14.05 2.81 1.84
N GLU A 43 13.04 2.03 1.45
CA GLU A 43 11.82 2.51 0.78
C GLU A 43 10.75 2.97 1.78
N PRO A 44 9.76 3.77 1.34
CA PRO A 44 8.64 4.18 2.19
C PRO A 44 7.93 3.00 2.85
N ALA A 45 7.55 3.18 4.10
CA ALA A 45 6.79 2.22 4.88
C ALA A 45 5.86 2.95 5.86
N PHE A 46 4.75 2.32 6.23
CA PHE A 46 3.85 2.81 7.26
C PHE A 46 3.40 1.71 8.22
N LEU A 47 3.04 2.14 9.42
CA LEU A 47 2.31 1.38 10.43
C LEU A 47 1.12 2.23 10.87
N LEU A 48 -0.09 1.68 10.72
CA LEU A 48 -1.33 2.29 11.17
C LEU A 48 -1.91 1.43 12.29
N GLU A 49 -2.08 2.04 13.46
CA GLU A 49 -2.70 1.41 14.62
C GLU A 49 -3.90 2.23 15.06
N SER A 50 -4.99 1.56 15.41
CA SER A 50 -6.15 2.21 16.01
C SER A 50 -5.98 2.21 17.53
N VAL A 51 -6.23 3.35 18.17
CA VAL A 51 -6.28 3.46 19.64
C VAL A 51 -7.71 3.85 20.01
N GLU A 52 -8.44 2.91 20.61
CA GLU A 52 -9.75 3.17 21.18
C GLU A 52 -9.59 3.64 22.62
N ARG A 53 -10.20 4.80 22.94
CA ARG A 53 -10.25 5.39 24.30
C ARG A 53 -8.89 5.47 25.01
N GLY A 54 -7.82 5.77 24.28
CA GLY A 54 -6.51 6.10 24.84
C GLY A 54 -5.66 4.93 25.36
N GLU A 55 -6.25 3.76 25.60
CA GLU A 55 -5.55 2.63 26.23
C GLU A 55 -5.72 1.29 25.49
N GLN A 56 -6.73 1.14 24.65
CA GLN A 56 -7.00 -0.12 23.97
C GLN A 56 -6.56 -0.05 22.51
N VAL A 57 -5.56 -0.86 22.16
CA VAL A 57 -5.18 -1.06 20.75
C VAL A 57 -6.31 -1.82 20.04
N GLY A 58 -6.71 -1.33 18.87
CA GLY A 58 -7.72 -1.97 18.03
C GLY A 58 -7.31 -3.38 17.62
N ARG A 59 -8.27 -4.18 17.16
CA ARG A 59 -8.04 -5.59 16.80
C ARG A 59 -7.01 -5.78 15.67
N TYR A 60 -6.81 -4.77 14.84
CA TYR A 60 -5.94 -4.83 13.67
C TYR A 60 -4.97 -3.65 13.63
N SER A 61 -3.73 -3.95 13.26
CA SER A 61 -2.73 -2.98 12.82
C SER A 61 -2.42 -3.24 11.35
N PHE A 62 -2.27 -2.19 10.56
CA PHE A 62 -1.94 -2.29 9.13
C PHE A 62 -0.52 -1.83 8.88
N LEU A 63 0.25 -2.64 8.16
CA LEU A 63 1.63 -2.37 7.82
C LEU A 63 1.82 -2.46 6.32
N ALA A 64 2.60 -1.56 5.76
CA ALA A 64 3.08 -1.69 4.39
C ALA A 64 4.52 -1.21 4.29
N ALA A 65 5.28 -1.82 3.41
CA ALA A 65 6.65 -1.44 3.07
C ALA A 65 6.87 -1.68 1.58
N ASN A 66 7.83 -0.98 0.99
CA ASN A 66 8.24 -1.15 -0.40
C ASN A 66 7.06 -1.01 -1.39
N PRO A 67 6.36 0.14 -1.42
CA PRO A 67 5.23 0.33 -2.31
C PRO A 67 5.68 0.19 -3.78
N GLN A 68 4.90 -0.54 -4.59
CA GLN A 68 5.15 -0.67 -6.02
C GLN A 68 5.08 0.68 -6.75
N ARG A 69 4.17 1.56 -6.30
CA ARG A 69 3.99 2.90 -6.86
C ARG A 69 3.96 3.97 -5.79
N ARG A 70 4.56 5.12 -6.09
CA ARG A 70 4.47 6.33 -5.26
C ARG A 70 4.06 7.51 -6.14
N LEU A 71 3.03 8.23 -5.70
CA LEU A 71 2.62 9.50 -6.28
C LEU A 71 3.02 10.61 -5.31
N THR A 72 3.70 11.64 -5.81
CA THR A 72 4.12 12.80 -5.00
C THR A 72 3.76 14.07 -5.75
N ALA A 73 2.85 14.86 -5.20
CA ALA A 73 2.52 16.17 -5.74
C ALA A 73 3.31 17.25 -4.99
N TYR A 74 3.98 18.11 -5.73
CA TYR A 74 4.69 19.27 -5.18
C TYR A 74 4.58 20.43 -6.17
N ASP A 75 4.21 21.60 -5.66
CA ASP A 75 3.98 22.80 -6.47
C ASP A 75 3.02 22.53 -7.64
N ASP A 76 3.50 22.65 -8.87
CA ASP A 76 2.77 22.51 -10.11
C ASP A 76 3.05 21.18 -10.84
N HIS A 77 3.56 20.16 -10.15
CA HIS A 77 3.86 18.86 -10.75
C HIS A 77 3.54 17.66 -9.84
N VAL A 78 3.32 16.52 -10.49
CA VAL A 78 3.18 15.21 -9.86
C VAL A 78 4.28 14.30 -10.38
N VAL A 79 4.99 13.67 -9.45
CA VAL A 79 5.97 12.60 -9.74
C VAL A 79 5.30 11.26 -9.49
N VAL A 80 5.27 10.42 -10.52
CA VAL A 80 4.80 9.02 -10.45
C VAL A 80 6.02 8.12 -10.53
N GLN A 81 6.28 7.37 -9.46
CA GLN A 81 7.33 6.37 -9.41
C GLN A 81 6.73 4.98 -9.46
N ASN A 82 7.24 4.11 -10.34
CA ASN A 82 6.85 2.72 -10.51
C ASN A 82 8.11 1.85 -10.53
N ASN A 83 8.32 0.93 -9.58
CA ASN A 83 9.42 -0.08 -9.59
C ASN A 83 10.76 0.38 -10.23
N GLY A 84 11.30 1.52 -9.81
CA GLY A 84 12.59 2.06 -10.28
C GLY A 84 12.51 3.10 -11.40
N ASP A 85 11.37 3.19 -12.11
CA ASP A 85 11.10 4.23 -13.09
C ASP A 85 10.39 5.43 -12.43
N ALA A 86 10.71 6.64 -12.88
CA ALA A 86 10.08 7.87 -12.41
C ALA A 86 9.65 8.72 -13.60
N GLU A 87 8.39 9.16 -13.60
CA GLU A 87 7.84 10.09 -14.57
C GLU A 87 7.36 11.35 -13.83
N MET A 88 7.77 12.52 -14.32
CA MET A 88 7.25 13.81 -13.84
C MET A 88 6.18 14.31 -14.82
N ARG A 89 5.05 14.75 -14.28
CA ARG A 89 3.95 15.36 -15.04
C ARG A 89 3.62 16.73 -14.49
N GLN A 90 3.54 17.70 -15.39
CA GLN A 90 3.10 19.05 -15.08
C GLN A 90 1.58 19.05 -14.83
N LEU A 91 1.15 19.68 -13.74
CA LEU A 91 -0.25 20.01 -13.47
C LEU A 91 -0.63 21.27 -14.25
N ALA A 92 -1.85 21.29 -14.82
CA ALA A 92 -2.42 22.54 -15.30
C ALA A 92 -2.76 23.46 -14.11
N HIS A 93 -2.84 24.78 -14.36
CA HIS A 93 -2.96 25.83 -13.35
C HIS A 93 -4.06 25.64 -12.29
N ASP A 94 -5.16 24.95 -12.65
CA ASP A 94 -6.31 24.68 -11.76
C ASP A 94 -6.61 23.18 -11.63
N GLN A 95 -5.65 22.31 -11.94
CA GLN A 95 -5.85 20.87 -11.87
C GLN A 95 -5.73 20.38 -10.42
N ASP A 96 -6.80 19.76 -9.91
CA ASP A 96 -6.78 19.09 -8.60
C ASP A 96 -5.74 17.95 -8.59
N PRO A 97 -4.71 17.98 -7.72
CA PRO A 97 -3.75 16.89 -7.60
C PRO A 97 -4.39 15.55 -7.22
N LEU A 98 -5.52 15.55 -6.52
CA LEU A 98 -6.23 14.32 -6.16
C LEU A 98 -6.89 13.64 -7.36
N SER A 99 -7.17 14.38 -8.44
CA SER A 99 -7.65 13.80 -9.70
C SER A 99 -6.64 12.81 -10.29
N PHE A 100 -5.34 13.03 -10.06
CA PHE A 100 -4.31 12.06 -10.44
C PHE A 100 -4.42 10.78 -9.62
N VAL A 101 -4.62 10.88 -8.31
CA VAL A 101 -4.79 9.70 -7.46
C VAL A 101 -6.00 8.91 -7.91
N GLU A 102 -7.14 9.57 -8.11
CA GLU A 102 -8.39 8.93 -8.56
C GLU A 102 -8.22 8.18 -9.89
N ALA A 103 -7.51 8.77 -10.86
CA ALA A 103 -7.24 8.14 -12.13
C ALA A 103 -6.38 6.85 -12.02
N HIS A 104 -5.60 6.72 -10.95
CA HIS A 104 -4.71 5.56 -10.71
C HIS A 104 -5.29 4.53 -9.72
N LEU A 105 -6.48 4.78 -9.16
CA LEU A 105 -7.17 3.85 -8.26
C LEU A 105 -8.12 2.88 -8.99
N LYS A 106 -8.24 2.97 -10.32
CA LYS A 106 -9.13 2.16 -11.16
C LYS A 106 -8.44 0.92 -11.71
#